data_AF-A0A3B9PS62-F1
#
_entry.id   AF-A0A3B9PS62-F1
#
_cell.length_a   1.000
_cell.length_b   1.000
_cell.length_c   1.000
_cell.angle_alpha   90.00
_cell.angle_beta   90.00
_cell.angle_gamma   90.00
#
_symmetry.space_group_name_H-M   'P 1'
#
loop_
_entity.id
_entity.type
_entity.pdbx_description
1 polymer ?
#
loop_
_entity_poly.entity_id
_entity_poly.type
_entity_poly.pdbx_seq_one_letter_code
_entity_poly.pdbx_strand_id
1 'polypeptide(L)'
;MKISYSLAKDRASPHCISWTYRKKRHRKYFRTRIDAFSFRNQKEMELGVKDREAIENEVIFLVLSELKDKLSSLEERIFRMEESLLDQQESMREIRKPPAPKILKISEAAKVLRISRRKLYYLLDKKVFKKYKLPHTRTTFIKLDEVEKALGSSNIDDLLH
;
A
#
# COMPACT_ATOMS: atom_id res chain seq x y z
N MET A 1 -8.93 -13.13 -53.32
CA MET A 1 -9.95 -13.11 -52.24
C MET A 1 -9.45 -12.19 -51.13
N LYS A 2 -10.27 -11.33 -50.51
CA LYS A 2 -9.81 -10.28 -49.58
C LYS A 2 -10.19 -10.63 -48.13
N ILE A 3 -9.19 -10.81 -47.28
CA ILE A 3 -9.36 -10.85 -45.83
C ILE A 3 -9.02 -9.45 -45.32
N SER A 4 -9.93 -8.84 -44.56
CA SER A 4 -9.73 -7.49 -44.04
C SER A 4 -9.84 -7.47 -42.53
N TYR A 5 -8.84 -6.87 -41.89
CA TYR A 5 -8.83 -6.57 -40.47
C TYR A 5 -9.43 -5.18 -40.23
N SER A 6 -10.31 -5.07 -39.23
CA SER A 6 -10.89 -3.79 -38.83
C SER A 6 -11.06 -3.73 -37.32
N LEU A 7 -10.68 -2.59 -36.74
CA LEU A 7 -11.06 -2.22 -35.39
C LEU A 7 -12.50 -1.71 -35.43
N ALA A 8 -13.40 -2.34 -34.69
CA ALA A 8 -14.77 -1.86 -34.57
C ALA A 8 -14.82 -0.77 -33.50
N LYS A 9 -14.87 0.50 -33.92
CA LYS A 9 -15.30 1.58 -33.02
C LYS A 9 -16.75 1.31 -32.63
N ASP A 10 -17.07 1.47 -31.34
CA ASP A 10 -18.41 1.38 -30.75
C ASP A 10 -19.04 -0.03 -30.60
N ARG A 11 -18.24 -1.11 -30.56
CA ARG A 11 -18.75 -2.46 -30.20
C ARG A 11 -17.91 -3.18 -29.15
N ALA A 12 -18.56 -4.08 -28.41
CA ALA A 12 -18.00 -4.82 -27.27
C ALA A 12 -16.80 -5.73 -27.60
N SER A 13 -16.57 -6.09 -28.87
CA SER A 13 -15.37 -6.84 -29.26
C SER A 13 -14.31 -5.89 -29.85
N PRO A 14 -13.09 -5.89 -29.32
CA PRO A 14 -12.05 -4.98 -29.79
C PRO A 14 -11.54 -5.31 -31.21
N HIS A 15 -11.69 -6.56 -31.69
CA HIS A 15 -11.15 -6.98 -32.99
C HIS A 15 -12.14 -7.79 -33.84
N CYS A 16 -12.25 -7.45 -35.14
CA CYS A 16 -13.16 -8.07 -36.08
C CYS A 16 -12.43 -8.47 -37.38
N ILE A 17 -12.63 -9.71 -37.81
CA ILE A 17 -12.13 -10.23 -39.09
C ILE A 17 -13.31 -10.52 -40.00
N SER A 18 -13.23 -10.05 -41.25
CA SER A 18 -14.18 -10.43 -42.30
C SER A 18 -13.48 -11.01 -43.53
N TRP A 19 -14.07 -12.05 -44.11
CA TRP A 19 -13.57 -12.74 -45.30
C TRP A 19 -14.71 -13.13 -46.24
N THR A 20 -14.41 -13.40 -47.52
CA THR A 20 -15.41 -13.70 -48.56
C THR A 20 -15.20 -15.06 -49.23
N TYR A 21 -15.86 -16.11 -48.78
CA TYR A 21 -15.70 -17.47 -49.32
C TYR A 21 -16.87 -17.84 -50.25
N ARG A 22 -16.57 -18.36 -51.46
CA ARG A 22 -17.58 -18.76 -52.47
C ARG A 22 -18.69 -17.70 -52.67
N LYS A 23 -18.31 -16.43 -52.81
CA LYS A 23 -19.21 -15.27 -52.95
C LYS A 23 -20.08 -14.92 -51.71
N LYS A 24 -19.90 -15.60 -50.56
CA LYS A 24 -20.54 -15.25 -49.29
C LYS A 24 -19.57 -14.53 -48.35
N ARG A 25 -20.05 -13.48 -47.66
CA ARG A 25 -19.26 -12.73 -46.67
C ARG A 25 -19.47 -13.32 -45.29
N HIS A 26 -18.37 -13.58 -44.59
CA HIS A 26 -18.33 -14.07 -43.22
C HIS A 26 -17.63 -13.07 -42.31
N ARG A 27 -17.96 -13.10 -41.02
CA ARG A 27 -17.38 -12.22 -40.00
C ARG A 27 -17.26 -12.95 -38.66
N LYS A 28 -16.16 -12.72 -37.94
CA LYS A 28 -15.92 -13.23 -36.59
C LYS A 28 -15.31 -12.15 -35.70
N TYR A 29 -15.70 -12.17 -34.43
CA TYR A 29 -15.30 -11.21 -33.41
C TYR A 29 -14.40 -11.88 -32.38
N PHE A 30 -13.43 -11.13 -31.85
CA PHE A 30 -12.42 -11.64 -30.93
C PHE A 30 -12.24 -10.73 -29.73
N ARG A 31 -11.93 -11.35 -28.59
CA ARG A 31 -11.69 -10.68 -27.31
C ARG A 31 -10.26 -10.15 -27.20
N THR A 32 -9.29 -10.82 -27.82
CA THR A 32 -7.87 -10.42 -27.83
C THR A 32 -7.36 -10.24 -29.27
N ARG A 33 -6.28 -9.47 -29.44
CA ARG A 33 -5.60 -9.31 -30.74
C ARG A 33 -4.98 -10.63 -31.20
N ILE A 34 -4.40 -11.37 -30.26
CA ILE A 34 -3.74 -12.65 -30.52
C ILE A 34 -4.75 -13.64 -31.12
N ASP A 35 -5.93 -13.80 -30.51
CA ASP A 35 -6.96 -14.72 -31.01
C ASP A 35 -7.44 -14.35 -32.42
N ALA A 36 -7.59 -13.04 -32.68
CA ALA A 36 -7.94 -12.54 -34.01
C ALA A 36 -6.85 -12.92 -35.01
N PHE A 37 -5.58 -12.65 -34.67
CA PHE A 37 -4.45 -12.93 -35.53
C PHE A 37 -4.29 -14.43 -35.82
N SER A 38 -4.33 -15.29 -34.80
CA SER A 38 -4.29 -16.74 -34.95
C SER A 38 -5.40 -17.25 -35.88
N PHE A 39 -6.62 -16.71 -35.74
CA PHE A 39 -7.72 -17.06 -36.64
C PHE A 39 -7.49 -16.60 -38.08
N ARG A 40 -6.95 -15.39 -38.27
CA ARG A 40 -6.58 -14.88 -39.59
C ARG A 40 -5.58 -15.83 -40.26
N ASN A 41 -4.52 -16.22 -39.55
CA ASN A 41 -3.50 -17.12 -40.04
C ASN A 41 -4.06 -18.49 -40.41
N GLN A 42 -4.91 -19.06 -39.56
CA GLN A 42 -5.60 -20.31 -39.85
C GLN A 42 -6.40 -20.21 -41.16
N LYS A 43 -7.11 -19.10 -41.38
CA LYS A 43 -7.86 -18.88 -42.63
C LYS A 43 -6.99 -18.62 -43.83
N GLU A 44 -5.87 -17.92 -43.68
CA GLU A 44 -4.90 -17.71 -44.75
C GLU A 44 -4.22 -19.03 -45.15
N MET A 45 -3.92 -19.91 -44.19
CA MET A 45 -3.40 -21.28 -44.43
C MET A 45 -4.44 -22.20 -45.10
N GLU A 46 -5.68 -22.24 -44.60
CA GLU A 46 -6.78 -22.99 -45.23
C GLU A 46 -7.00 -22.60 -46.71
N LEU A 47 -6.61 -21.37 -47.07
CA LEU A 47 -6.77 -20.80 -48.40
C LEU A 47 -5.46 -20.78 -49.22
N GLY A 48 -4.37 -21.35 -48.71
CA GLY A 48 -3.13 -21.59 -49.47
C GLY A 48 -2.15 -20.41 -49.54
N VAL A 49 -2.23 -19.42 -48.67
CA VAL A 49 -1.25 -18.31 -48.57
C VAL A 49 0.01 -18.80 -47.85
N LYS A 50 1.21 -18.56 -48.40
CA LYS A 50 2.46 -19.27 -48.04
C LYS A 50 3.47 -18.51 -47.15
N ASP A 51 3.33 -17.20 -46.93
CA ASP A 51 4.36 -16.43 -46.22
C ASP A 51 4.32 -16.64 -44.70
N ARG A 52 5.22 -17.46 -44.16
CA ARG A 52 5.27 -17.82 -42.72
C ARG A 52 6.10 -16.86 -41.86
N GLU A 53 7.20 -16.33 -42.37
CA GLU A 53 8.16 -15.56 -41.55
C GLU A 53 7.67 -14.14 -41.19
N ALA A 54 6.99 -13.46 -42.11
CA ALA A 54 6.39 -12.15 -41.84
C ALA A 54 5.27 -12.24 -40.78
N ILE A 55 4.55 -13.37 -40.78
CA ILE A 55 3.44 -13.64 -39.86
C ILE A 55 3.95 -13.87 -38.43
N GLU A 56 5.03 -14.62 -38.24
CA GLU A 56 5.60 -14.89 -36.92
C GLU A 56 6.13 -13.63 -36.24
N ASN A 57 6.80 -12.75 -37.00
CA ASN A 57 7.26 -11.46 -36.50
C ASN A 57 6.08 -10.57 -36.07
N GLU A 58 4.98 -10.54 -36.84
CA GLU A 58 3.77 -9.82 -36.45
C GLU A 58 3.14 -10.38 -35.16
N VAL A 59 3.11 -11.71 -34.96
CA VAL A 59 2.66 -12.31 -33.68
C VAL A 59 3.52 -11.81 -32.53
N ILE A 60 4.84 -11.88 -32.69
CA ILE A 60 5.79 -11.52 -31.64
C ILE A 60 5.60 -10.05 -31.25
N PHE A 61 5.51 -9.14 -32.22
CA PHE A 61 5.26 -7.72 -31.93
C PHE A 61 3.91 -7.46 -31.25
N LEU A 62 2.86 -8.19 -31.64
CA LEU A 62 1.54 -8.07 -31.01
C LEU A 62 1.56 -8.55 -29.55
N VAL A 63 2.20 -9.69 -29.29
CA VAL A 63 2.34 -10.25 -27.94
C VAL A 63 3.18 -9.31 -27.06
N LEU A 64 4.30 -8.81 -27.59
CA LEU A 64 5.16 -7.86 -26.88
C LEU A 64 4.44 -6.56 -26.56
N SER A 65 3.59 -6.07 -27.47
CA SER A 65 2.79 -4.87 -27.24
C SER A 65 1.74 -5.11 -26.14
N GLU A 66 1.05 -6.25 -26.15
CA GLU A 66 0.06 -6.58 -25.11
C GLU A 66 0.72 -6.77 -23.73
N LEU A 67 1.92 -7.35 -23.69
CA LEU A 67 2.71 -7.46 -22.46
C LEU A 67 3.13 -6.08 -21.95
N LYS A 68 3.59 -5.19 -22.84
CA LYS A 68 3.93 -3.81 -22.48
C LYS A 68 2.73 -3.06 -21.88
N ASP A 69 1.56 -3.15 -22.52
CA ASP A 69 0.35 -2.49 -22.03
C ASP A 69 -0.06 -3.00 -20.64
N LYS A 70 0.05 -4.31 -20.40
CA LYS A 70 -0.21 -4.91 -19.08
C LYS A 70 0.81 -4.48 -18.02
N LEU A 71 2.08 -4.38 -18.39
CA LEU A 71 3.15 -3.90 -17.49
C LEU A 71 2.91 -2.44 -17.10
N SER A 72 2.64 -1.55 -18.05
CA SER A 72 2.34 -0.14 -17.76
C SER A 72 1.11 0.02 -16.87
N SER A 73 0.07 -0.81 -17.06
CA SER A 73 -1.10 -0.81 -16.18
C SER A 73 -0.77 -1.26 -14.74
N LEU A 74 0.14 -2.22 -14.58
CA LEU A 74 0.60 -2.65 -13.25
C LEU A 74 1.45 -1.57 -12.58
N GLU A 75 2.34 -0.92 -13.32
CA GLU A 75 3.15 0.21 -12.82
C GLU A 75 2.26 1.34 -12.31
N GLU A 76 1.24 1.75 -13.07
CA GLU A 76 0.28 2.77 -12.64
C GLU A 76 -0.47 2.37 -11.36
N ARG A 77 -0.82 1.08 -11.23
CA ARG A 77 -1.52 0.57 -10.05
C ARG A 77 -0.60 0.54 -8.83
N ILE A 78 0.67 0.18 -8.99
CA ILE A 78 1.68 0.23 -7.93
C ILE A 78 1.84 1.68 -7.46
N PHE A 79 2.01 2.62 -8.39
CA PHE A 79 2.14 4.03 -8.07
C PHE A 79 0.98 4.56 -7.22
N ARG A 80 -0.27 4.24 -7.59
CA ARG A 80 -1.45 4.63 -6.80
C ARG A 80 -1.50 3.98 -5.42
N MET A 81 -1.00 2.75 -5.27
CA MET A 81 -0.92 2.09 -3.96
C MET A 81 0.15 2.73 -3.08
N GLU A 82 1.28 3.14 -3.66
CA GLU A 82 2.34 3.86 -2.93
C GLU A 82 1.86 5.22 -2.44
N GLU A 83 1.18 6.01 -3.28
CA GLU A 83 0.55 7.28 -2.86
C GLU A 83 -0.46 7.05 -1.71
N SER A 84 -1.35 6.08 -1.85
CA SER A 84 -2.33 5.77 -0.79
C SER A 84 -1.67 5.33 0.51
N LEU A 85 -0.53 4.64 0.45
CA LEU A 85 0.22 4.22 1.64
C LEU A 85 0.85 5.42 2.35
N LEU A 86 1.37 6.39 1.61
CA LEU A 86 1.91 7.63 2.17
C LEU A 86 0.82 8.43 2.90
N ASP A 87 -0.34 8.59 2.28
CA ASP A 87 -1.49 9.28 2.89
C ASP A 87 -1.95 8.58 4.18
N GLN A 88 -1.99 7.24 4.17
CA GLN A 88 -2.33 6.45 5.35
C GLN A 88 -1.28 6.58 6.45
N GLN A 89 0.01 6.63 6.11
CA GLN A 89 1.06 6.84 7.09
C GLN A 89 0.97 8.21 7.74
N GLU A 90 0.67 9.25 6.97
CA GLU A 90 0.48 10.62 7.48
C GLU A 90 -0.72 10.68 8.42
N SER A 91 -1.87 10.13 7.99
CA SER A 91 -3.07 10.00 8.82
C SER A 91 -2.80 9.24 10.13
N MET A 92 -2.02 8.15 10.07
CA MET A 92 -1.64 7.38 11.25
C MET A 92 -0.71 8.15 12.19
N ARG A 93 0.12 9.07 11.69
CA ARG A 93 0.93 9.97 12.53
C ARG A 93 0.05 10.97 13.27
N GLU A 94 -1.00 11.48 12.62
CA GLU A 94 -1.96 12.39 13.26
C GLU A 94 -2.84 11.69 14.31
N ILE A 95 -3.23 10.44 14.05
CA ILE A 95 -4.08 9.64 14.97
C ILE A 95 -3.29 9.07 16.16
N ARG A 96 -1.95 8.97 16.06
CA ARG A 96 -1.11 8.47 17.16
C ARG A 96 -1.27 9.38 18.38
N LYS A 97 -2.08 8.93 19.34
CA LYS A 97 -2.12 9.49 20.70
C LYS A 97 -0.68 9.60 21.22
N PRO A 98 -0.32 10.71 21.91
CA PRO A 98 0.97 10.80 22.55
C PRO A 98 1.16 9.57 23.46
N PRO A 99 2.38 9.02 23.55
CA PRO A 99 2.66 7.87 24.39
C PRO A 99 2.15 8.15 25.80
N ALA A 100 1.51 7.16 26.42
CA ALA A 100 0.97 7.30 27.77
C ALA A 100 2.06 7.86 28.69
N PRO A 101 1.80 8.93 29.45
CA PRO A 101 2.83 9.55 30.26
C PRO A 101 3.33 8.52 31.27
N LYS A 102 4.63 8.26 31.26
CA LYS A 102 5.28 7.42 32.28
C LYS A 102 5.18 8.17 33.62
N ILE A 103 4.36 7.66 34.52
CA ILE A 103 4.08 8.26 35.83
C ILE A 103 4.31 7.25 36.94
N LEU A 104 4.83 7.71 38.07
CA LEU A 104 5.07 6.90 39.26
C LEU A 104 4.14 7.35 40.38
N LYS A 105 3.64 6.40 41.18
CA LYS A 105 2.94 6.75 42.43
C LYS A 105 3.95 7.37 43.39
N ILE A 106 3.49 8.28 44.26
CA ILE A 106 4.35 8.85 45.31
C ILE A 106 5.02 7.78 46.18
N SER A 107 4.35 6.64 46.42
CA SER A 107 4.93 5.52 47.17
C SER A 107 6.13 4.89 46.48
N GLU A 108 6.10 4.77 45.15
CA GLU A 108 7.17 4.21 44.33
C GLU A 108 8.28 5.25 44.17
N ALA A 109 7.94 6.49 43.82
CA ALA A 109 8.89 7.59 43.69
C ALA A 109 9.68 7.83 44.99
N ALA A 110 9.02 7.74 46.16
CA ALA A 110 9.68 7.88 47.45
C ALA A 110 10.72 6.77 47.72
N LYS A 111 10.44 5.52 47.29
CA LYS A 111 11.39 4.41 47.41
C LYS A 111 12.62 4.66 46.53
N VAL A 112 12.38 5.02 45.27
CA VAL A 112 13.43 5.28 44.27
C VAL A 112 14.33 6.45 44.72
N LEU A 113 13.74 7.56 45.16
CA LEU A 113 14.48 8.73 45.63
C LEU A 113 15.10 8.55 47.03
N ARG A 114 14.83 7.44 47.71
CA ARG A 114 15.26 7.15 49.09
C ARG A 114 14.89 8.26 50.10
N ILE A 115 13.69 8.82 49.93
CA ILE A 115 13.16 9.92 50.75
C ILE A 115 11.84 9.51 51.39
N SER A 116 11.52 10.02 52.58
CA SER A 116 10.23 9.77 53.21
C SER A 116 9.07 10.33 52.38
N ARG A 117 7.95 9.61 52.33
CA ARG A 117 6.75 10.06 51.58
C ARG A 117 6.31 11.47 51.99
N ARG A 118 6.40 11.79 53.30
CA ARG A 118 6.09 13.12 53.85
C ARG A 118 6.98 14.22 53.25
N LYS A 119 8.28 13.97 53.16
CA LYS A 119 9.23 14.92 52.55
C LYS A 119 8.97 15.05 51.05
N LEU A 120 8.56 13.98 50.36
CA LEU A 120 8.15 14.06 48.95
C LEU A 120 6.89 14.92 48.74
N TYR A 121 5.88 14.77 49.61
CA TYR A 121 4.70 15.65 49.61
C TYR A 121 5.07 17.12 49.86
N TYR A 122 5.99 17.38 50.80
CA TYR A 122 6.49 18.72 51.03
C TYR A 122 7.18 19.32 49.78
N LEU A 123 7.97 18.53 49.05
CA LEU A 123 8.62 18.97 47.82
C LEU A 123 7.60 19.23 46.69
N LEU A 124 6.51 18.48 46.64
CA LEU A 124 5.39 18.75 45.72
C LEU A 124 4.68 20.07 46.05
N ASP A 125 4.44 20.34 47.33
CA ASP A 125 3.82 21.61 47.76
C ASP A 125 4.73 22.81 47.48
N LYS A 126 6.06 22.62 47.56
CA LYS A 126 7.08 23.60 47.15
C LYS A 126 7.27 23.70 45.62
N LYS A 127 6.47 23.00 44.82
CA LYS A 127 6.52 22.98 43.33
C LYS A 127 7.85 22.53 42.74
N VAL A 128 8.66 21.77 43.48
CA VAL A 128 9.90 21.17 42.98
C VAL A 128 9.59 20.07 41.97
N PHE A 129 8.51 19.32 42.21
CA PHE A 129 7.96 18.32 41.30
C PHE A 129 6.55 18.71 40.86
N LYS A 130 6.15 18.34 39.65
CA LYS A 130 4.77 18.54 39.16
C LYS A 130 3.87 17.40 39.66
N LYS A 131 2.82 17.80 40.36
CA LYS A 131 1.76 16.89 40.80
C LYS A 131 0.88 16.50 39.63
N TYR A 132 0.75 15.19 39.40
CA TYR A 132 -0.18 14.63 38.43
C TYR A 132 -1.28 13.85 39.16
N LYS A 133 -2.54 14.07 38.80
CA LYS A 133 -3.69 13.36 39.35
C LYS A 133 -4.49 12.76 38.21
N LEU A 134 -4.73 11.45 38.26
CA LEU A 134 -5.72 10.84 37.38
C LEU A 134 -7.13 11.08 37.94
N PRO A 135 -8.12 11.41 37.08
CA PRO A 135 -9.47 11.77 37.50
C PRO A 135 -10.20 10.67 38.29
N HIS A 136 -9.83 9.41 38.09
CA HIS A 136 -10.50 8.25 38.71
C HIS A 136 -9.77 7.68 39.94
N THR A 137 -8.68 8.30 40.40
CA THR A 137 -7.90 7.80 41.53
C THR A 137 -7.59 8.90 42.55
N ARG A 138 -7.67 8.56 43.84
CA ARG A 138 -7.20 9.45 44.93
C ARG A 138 -5.67 9.53 45.02
N THR A 139 -4.95 8.66 44.32
CA THR A 139 -3.49 8.61 44.32
C THR A 139 -2.88 9.77 43.53
N THR A 140 -1.81 10.33 44.08
CA THR A 140 -1.00 11.36 43.43
C THR A 140 0.22 10.74 42.79
N PHE A 141 0.56 11.24 41.61
CA PHE A 141 1.62 10.75 40.76
C PHE A 141 2.62 11.86 40.45
N ILE A 142 3.83 11.45 40.07
CA ILE A 142 4.91 12.30 39.57
C ILE A 142 5.34 11.75 38.20
N LYS A 143 5.74 12.63 37.27
CA LYS A 143 6.29 12.19 35.99
C LYS A 143 7.64 11.50 36.20
N LEU A 144 7.84 10.39 35.50
CA LEU A 144 9.06 9.60 35.61
C LEU A 144 10.30 10.42 35.20
N ASP A 145 10.21 11.23 34.13
CA ASP A 145 11.28 12.12 33.66
C ASP A 145 11.79 13.10 34.74
N GLU A 146 10.90 13.61 35.61
CA GLU A 146 11.30 14.52 36.69
C GLU A 146 12.06 13.79 37.79
N VAL A 147 11.73 12.52 38.02
CA VAL A 147 12.42 11.65 38.98
C VAL A 147 13.79 11.25 38.43
N GLU A 148 13.88 10.85 37.15
CA GLU A 148 15.14 10.55 36.45
C GLU A 148 16.09 11.75 36.46
N LYS A 149 15.56 12.95 36.18
CA LYS A 149 16.34 14.19 36.25
C LYS A 149 16.88 14.48 37.64
N ALA A 150 16.13 14.16 38.70
CA ALA A 150 16.56 14.34 40.08
C ALA A 150 17.61 13.31 40.53
N LEU A 151 17.60 12.11 39.94
CA LEU A 151 18.58 11.04 40.20
C LEU A 151 19.82 11.13 39.30
N GLY A 152 19.76 11.86 38.19
CA GLY A 152 20.84 11.92 37.21
C GLY A 152 21.08 10.59 36.49
N SER A 153 20.09 9.70 36.45
CA SER A 153 20.17 8.37 35.84
C SER A 153 19.06 8.18 34.80
N SER A 154 19.41 7.50 33.70
CA SER A 154 18.54 7.33 32.53
C SER A 154 17.64 6.10 32.58
N ASN A 155 17.73 5.26 33.62
CA ASN A 155 16.88 4.08 33.80
C ASN A 155 16.63 3.81 35.29
N ILE A 156 15.36 3.92 35.70
CA ILE A 156 14.89 3.68 37.07
C ILE A 156 14.30 2.27 37.24
N ASP A 157 14.08 1.53 36.15
CA ASP A 157 13.41 0.22 36.18
C ASP A 157 14.10 -0.79 37.12
N ASP A 158 15.43 -0.73 37.27
CA ASP A 158 16.21 -1.58 38.20
C ASP A 158 15.91 -1.30 39.68
N LEU A 159 15.37 -0.13 40.02
CA LEU A 159 15.07 0.30 41.40
C LEU A 159 13.61 0.01 41.82
N LEU A 160 12.80 -0.53 40.90
CA LEU A 160 11.38 -0.81 41.12
C LEU A 160 11.10 -2.29 41.49
N HIS A 161 12.13 -3.13 41.55
CA HIS A 161 12.05 -4.56 41.91
C HIS A 161 12.44 -4.84 43.37
#